data_AF-A0AB37E390-F1
#
_entry.id   AF-A0AB37E390-F1
#
_cell.length_a   1.000
_cell.length_b   1.000
_cell.length_c   1.000
_cell.angle_alpha   90.00
_cell.angle_beta   90.00
_cell.angle_gamma   90.00
#
_symmetry.space_group_name_H-M   'P 1'
#
loop_
_entity.id
_entity.type
_entity.pdbx_description
1 polymer ?
#
loop_
_entity_poly.entity_id
_entity_poly.type
_entity_poly.pdbx_seq_one_letter_code
_entity_poly.pdbx_strand_id
1 'polypeptide(L)'
;MFFLIFIIGLCLYGLIYAFKNMKLEYKPLPKNDRRESGITHNRQKCSNRFEKDVFNALVQLGYYPICQVKEGRYKLDFVLIENGKRAVVEADGDIFHDAKRDKIRDHYLKKVGYSSVIRIKYSEWKEDKIKCIRKLEMRLYELELLPASHPSFQLQFNTISLPKGEG
;
A
#
# COMPACT_ATOMS: atom_id res chain seq x y z
N MET A 1 -44.20 -53.34 6.84
CA MET A 1 -44.36 -52.06 6.12
C MET A 1 -44.40 -50.84 7.04
N PHE A 2 -45.29 -50.78 8.05
CA PHE A 2 -45.40 -49.62 8.95
C PHE A 2 -44.10 -49.24 9.71
N PHE A 3 -43.32 -50.23 10.16
CA PHE A 3 -42.08 -49.98 10.89
C PHE A 3 -41.01 -49.30 10.02
N LEU A 4 -40.95 -49.63 8.73
CA LEU A 4 -40.00 -49.04 7.79
C LEU A 4 -40.38 -47.58 7.48
N ILE A 5 -41.68 -47.30 7.32
CA ILE A 5 -42.20 -45.95 7.09
C ILE A 5 -41.92 -45.05 8.31
N PHE A 6 -42.03 -45.59 9.52
CA PHE A 6 -41.73 -44.87 10.76
C PHE A 6 -40.25 -44.51 10.87
N ILE A 7 -39.33 -45.44 10.56
CA ILE A 7 -37.89 -45.18 10.56
C ILE A 7 -37.53 -44.10 9.52
N ILE A 8 -38.09 -44.19 8.31
CA ILE A 8 -37.87 -43.19 7.26
C ILE A 8 -38.36 -41.82 7.71
N GLY A 9 -39.52 -41.74 8.36
CA GLY A 9 -40.06 -40.50 8.92
C GLY A 9 -39.13 -39.85 9.97
N LEU A 10 -38.55 -40.66 10.86
CA LEU A 10 -37.59 -40.17 11.87
C LEU A 10 -36.29 -39.68 11.23
N CYS A 11 -35.77 -40.38 10.21
CA CYS A 11 -34.57 -39.95 9.49
C CYS A 11 -34.79 -38.63 8.74
N LEU A 12 -35.94 -38.47 8.07
CA LEU A 12 -36.29 -37.23 7.37
C LEU A 12 -36.48 -36.07 8.35
N TYR A 13 -37.13 -36.31 9.49
CA TYR A 13 -37.29 -35.30 10.53
C TYR A 13 -35.93 -34.86 11.11
N GLY A 14 -35.04 -35.81 11.38
CA GLY A 14 -33.67 -35.53 11.85
C GLY A 14 -32.85 -34.73 10.85
N LEU A 15 -32.96 -35.04 9.55
CA LEU A 15 -32.33 -34.28 8.47
C LEU A 15 -32.86 -32.84 8.43
N ILE A 16 -34.17 -32.65 8.44
CA ILE A 16 -34.79 -31.32 8.42
C ILE A 16 -34.39 -30.49 9.66
N TYR A 17 -34.33 -31.13 10.83
CA TYR A 17 -33.89 -30.48 12.07
C TYR A 17 -32.41 -30.07 11.99
N ALA A 18 -31.54 -30.95 11.49
CA ALA A 18 -30.13 -30.63 11.27
C ALA A 18 -29.96 -29.48 10.28
N PHE A 19 -30.66 -29.49 9.15
CA PHE A 19 -30.60 -28.40 8.16
C PHE A 19 -31.11 -27.05 8.72
N LYS A 20 -32.17 -27.06 9.54
CA LYS A 20 -32.65 -25.83 10.22
C LYS A 20 -31.66 -25.29 11.26
N ASN A 21 -30.95 -26.18 11.97
CA ASN A 21 -29.95 -25.79 12.97
C ASN A 21 -28.56 -25.52 12.36
N MET A 22 -28.32 -25.93 11.12
CA MET A 22 -27.09 -25.63 10.39
C MET A 22 -27.17 -24.20 9.83
N LYS A 23 -27.18 -23.21 10.72
CA LYS A 23 -26.82 -21.85 10.34
C LYS A 23 -25.33 -21.88 10.02
N LEU A 24 -24.97 -21.87 8.73
CA LEU A 24 -23.61 -21.57 8.31
C LEU A 24 -23.28 -20.18 8.88
N GLU A 25 -22.46 -20.14 9.92
CA GLU A 25 -21.88 -18.91 10.42
C GLU A 25 -20.93 -18.41 9.34
N TYR A 26 -21.43 -17.58 8.42
CA TYR A 26 -20.61 -16.89 7.44
C TYR A 26 -19.75 -15.88 8.21
N LYS A 27 -18.54 -16.30 8.58
CA LYS A 27 -17.52 -15.39 9.09
C LYS A 27 -16.91 -14.67 7.88
N PRO A 28 -17.09 -13.35 7.74
CA PRO A 28 -16.40 -12.62 6.68
C PRO A 28 -14.89 -12.82 6.86
N LEU A 29 -14.19 -13.16 5.77
CA LEU A 29 -12.73 -13.24 5.75
C LEU A 29 -12.15 -11.98 6.42
N PRO A 30 -11.16 -12.10 7.33
CA PRO A 30 -10.55 -10.95 7.96
C PRO A 30 -10.04 -10.00 6.89
N LYS A 31 -10.48 -8.73 6.94
CA LYS A 31 -10.03 -7.69 6.00
C LYS A 31 -8.49 -7.53 6.01
N ASN A 32 -7.84 -7.92 7.11
CA ASN A 32 -6.40 -7.84 7.31
C ASN A 32 -5.61 -8.83 6.45
N ASP A 33 -6.12 -10.05 6.23
CA ASP A 33 -5.41 -11.10 5.49
C ASP A 33 -5.10 -10.69 4.05
N ARG A 34 -6.03 -9.99 3.41
CA ARG A 34 -5.85 -9.49 2.03
C ARG A 34 -4.80 -8.39 1.96
N ARG A 35 -4.75 -7.48 2.95
CA ARG A 35 -3.75 -6.41 2.99
C ARG A 35 -2.37 -7.00 3.25
N GLU A 36 -2.25 -7.89 4.21
CA GLU A 36 -0.99 -8.55 4.56
C GLU A 36 -0.46 -9.44 3.42
N SER A 37 -1.35 -10.21 2.78
CA SER A 37 -1.04 -10.97 1.57
C SER A 37 -0.55 -10.06 0.44
N GLY A 38 -1.22 -8.93 0.23
CA GLY A 38 -0.83 -7.94 -0.77
C GLY A 38 0.51 -7.25 -0.49
N ILE A 39 0.80 -6.92 0.78
CA ILE A 39 2.10 -6.40 1.22
C ILE A 39 3.18 -7.43 0.95
N THR A 40 2.94 -8.68 1.34
CA THR A 40 3.89 -9.79 1.16
C THR A 40 4.18 -10.01 -0.32
N HIS A 41 3.15 -10.04 -1.16
CA HIS A 41 3.28 -10.20 -2.60
C HIS A 41 4.08 -9.06 -3.25
N ASN A 42 3.81 -7.81 -2.88
CA ASN A 42 4.57 -6.66 -3.40
C ASN A 42 6.03 -6.69 -2.93
N ARG A 43 6.28 -7.01 -1.65
CA ARG A 43 7.63 -7.13 -1.09
C ARG A 43 8.48 -8.16 -1.83
N GLN A 44 7.89 -9.25 -2.29
CA GLN A 44 8.60 -10.30 -3.04
C GLN A 44 9.10 -9.81 -4.41
N LYS A 45 8.50 -8.77 -4.99
CA LYS A 45 8.93 -8.19 -6.28
C LYS A 45 10.19 -7.35 -6.17
N CYS A 46 10.57 -6.90 -4.97
CA CYS A 46 11.79 -6.12 -4.76
C CYS A 46 13.03 -6.88 -5.23
N SER A 47 13.89 -6.22 -6.00
CA SER A 47 15.01 -6.86 -6.72
C SER A 47 16.23 -7.13 -5.83
N ASN A 48 16.37 -6.40 -4.72
CA ASN A 48 17.52 -6.53 -3.82
C ASN A 48 17.14 -6.27 -2.35
N ARG A 49 18.12 -6.40 -1.43
CA ARG A 49 17.89 -6.18 0.01
C ARG A 49 17.59 -4.72 0.35
N PHE A 50 18.23 -3.77 -0.32
CA PHE A 50 18.01 -2.35 -0.10
C PHE A 50 16.57 -1.94 -0.44
N GLU A 51 16.06 -2.36 -1.60
CA GLU A 51 14.65 -2.19 -1.97
C GLU A 51 13.70 -2.78 -0.92
N LYS A 52 13.98 -4.00 -0.42
CA LYS A 52 13.16 -4.62 0.64
C LYS A 52 13.16 -3.81 1.94
N ASP A 53 14.28 -3.18 2.28
CA ASP A 53 14.40 -2.36 3.48
C ASP A 53 13.67 -1.01 3.35
N VAL A 54 13.73 -0.39 2.16
CA VAL A 54 12.95 0.81 1.83
C VAL A 54 11.46 0.49 1.83
N PHE A 55 11.06 -0.63 1.21
CA PHE A 55 9.67 -1.10 1.21
C PHE A 55 9.14 -1.28 2.64
N ASN A 56 9.91 -1.93 3.50
CA ASN A 56 9.53 -2.13 4.91
C ASN A 56 9.34 -0.80 5.65
N ALA A 57 10.22 0.19 5.41
CA ALA A 57 10.09 1.51 6.01
C ALA A 57 8.83 2.25 5.51
N LEU A 58 8.51 2.17 4.21
CA LEU A 58 7.28 2.74 3.66
C LEU A 58 6.03 2.11 4.29
N VAL A 59 6.01 0.78 4.45
CA VAL A 59 4.91 0.08 5.12
C VAL A 59 4.78 0.52 6.59
N GLN A 60 5.90 0.72 7.29
CA GLN A 60 5.90 1.23 8.68
C GLN A 60 5.36 2.66 8.78
N LEU A 61 5.58 3.50 7.76
CA LEU A 61 4.98 4.83 7.65
C LEU A 61 3.47 4.80 7.29
N GLY A 62 2.90 3.61 7.08
CA GLY A 62 1.47 3.42 6.80
C GLY A 62 1.12 3.25 5.32
N TYR A 63 2.08 3.34 4.42
CA TYR A 63 1.84 3.19 2.99
C TYR A 63 1.53 1.74 2.58
N TYR A 64 0.95 1.59 1.40
CA TYR A 64 0.86 0.32 0.67
C TYR A 64 1.61 0.44 -0.67
N PRO A 65 2.94 0.25 -0.69
CA PRO A 65 3.75 0.50 -1.89
C PRO A 65 3.50 -0.55 -2.98
N ILE A 66 3.29 -0.10 -4.21
CA ILE A 66 3.19 -0.98 -5.38
C ILE A 66 4.58 -1.14 -5.99
N CYS A 67 5.09 -2.37 -6.01
CA CYS A 67 6.48 -2.62 -6.40
C CYS A 67 6.64 -2.93 -7.90
N GLN A 68 7.75 -2.48 -8.48
CA GLN A 68 8.23 -2.87 -9.81
C GLN A 68 7.20 -2.60 -10.92
N VAL A 69 6.58 -1.41 -10.88
CA VAL A 69 5.54 -0.98 -11.82
C VAL A 69 6.15 -0.65 -13.17
N LYS A 70 5.58 -1.19 -14.25
CA LYS A 70 5.96 -0.83 -15.62
C LYS A 70 5.14 0.37 -16.07
N GLU A 71 5.82 1.48 -16.37
CA GLU A 71 5.22 2.73 -16.85
C GLU A 71 5.91 3.16 -18.14
N GLY A 72 5.23 2.97 -19.26
CA GLY A 72 5.82 3.06 -20.59
C GLY A 72 7.04 2.13 -20.73
N ARG A 73 8.20 2.71 -21.00
CA ARG A 73 9.49 1.99 -21.09
C ARG A 73 10.25 1.88 -19.76
N TYR A 74 9.76 2.53 -18.70
CA TYR A 74 10.46 2.59 -17.41
C TYR A 74 9.88 1.54 -16.46
N LYS A 75 10.74 1.02 -15.60
CA LYS A 75 10.37 0.16 -14.47
C LYS A 75 10.64 0.97 -13.21
N LEU A 76 9.60 1.18 -12.42
CA LEU A 76 9.61 2.01 -11.22
C LEU A 76 9.69 1.11 -10.00
N ASP A 77 10.61 1.40 -9.08
CA ASP A 77 10.80 0.54 -7.89
C ASP A 77 9.54 0.52 -7.02
N PHE A 78 9.04 1.71 -6.65
CA PHE A 78 7.82 1.85 -5.87
C PHE A 78 6.93 2.97 -6.40
N VAL A 79 5.64 2.70 -6.45
CA VAL A 79 4.60 3.72 -6.64
C VAL A 79 3.78 3.82 -5.36
N LEU A 80 3.67 5.05 -4.85
CA LEU A 80 2.79 5.43 -3.75
C LEU A 80 1.58 6.15 -4.33
N ILE A 81 0.37 5.80 -3.86
CA ILE A 81 -0.88 6.42 -4.29
C ILE A 81 -1.65 6.80 -3.04
N GLU A 82 -1.76 8.09 -2.77
CA GLU A 82 -2.47 8.64 -1.62
C GLU A 82 -3.16 9.94 -2.04
N ASN A 83 -4.30 10.27 -1.45
CA ASN A 83 -4.99 11.55 -1.64
C ASN A 83 -5.21 11.93 -3.13
N GLY A 84 -5.49 10.94 -3.98
CA GLY A 84 -5.70 11.13 -5.42
C GLY A 84 -4.43 11.47 -6.22
N LYS A 85 -3.27 11.47 -5.57
CA LYS A 85 -1.96 11.75 -6.15
C LYS A 85 -1.11 10.48 -6.19
N ARG A 86 -0.07 10.49 -7.02
CA ARG A 86 0.90 9.40 -7.09
C ARG A 86 2.33 9.92 -7.15
N ALA A 87 3.22 9.28 -6.42
CA ALA A 87 4.66 9.54 -6.51
C ALA A 87 5.44 8.25 -6.71
N VAL A 88 6.60 8.40 -7.35
CA VAL A 88 7.57 7.33 -7.47
C VAL A 88 8.59 7.47 -6.36
N VAL A 89 8.91 6.37 -5.70
CA VAL A 89 10.10 6.28 -4.84
C VAL A 89 11.06 5.30 -5.48
N GLU A 90 12.29 5.74 -5.74
CA GLU A 90 13.36 4.91 -6.30
C GLU A 90 14.45 4.66 -5.26
N ALA A 91 14.86 3.40 -5.15
CA ALA A 91 15.94 2.96 -4.30
C ALA A 91 17.23 2.89 -5.13
N ASP A 92 17.75 4.06 -5.48
CA ASP A 92 18.93 4.20 -6.33
C ASP A 92 20.19 3.65 -5.62
N GLY A 93 20.84 2.69 -6.27
CA GLY A 93 22.19 2.27 -5.88
C GLY A 93 23.21 3.39 -6.11
N ASP A 94 24.45 3.19 -5.66
CA ASP A 94 25.51 4.20 -5.77
C ASP A 94 26.09 4.35 -7.20
N ILE A 95 25.52 3.67 -8.19
CA ILE A 95 25.98 3.74 -9.58
C ILE A 95 25.51 5.06 -10.20
N PHE A 96 26.45 5.80 -10.79
CA PHE A 96 26.18 7.06 -11.46
C PHE A 96 25.05 6.93 -12.49
N HIS A 97 23.91 7.57 -12.21
CA HIS A 97 22.84 7.76 -13.17
C HIS A 97 23.23 8.86 -14.17
N ASP A 98 22.88 8.65 -15.43
CA ASP A 98 23.00 9.65 -16.48
C ASP A 98 21.92 10.72 -16.28
N ALA A 99 22.33 11.89 -15.80
CA ALA A 99 21.44 13.00 -15.48
C ALA A 99 20.54 13.43 -16.66
N LYS A 100 20.95 13.20 -17.91
CA LYS A 100 20.12 13.49 -19.08
C LYS A 100 18.97 12.49 -19.20
N ARG A 101 19.25 11.21 -19.00
CA ARG A 101 18.22 10.15 -19.02
C ARG A 101 17.22 10.32 -17.89
N ASP A 102 17.69 10.68 -16.70
CA ASP A 102 16.85 10.97 -15.55
C ASP A 102 15.90 12.13 -15.79
N LYS A 103 16.39 13.24 -16.35
CA LYS A 103 15.54 14.40 -16.70
C LYS A 103 14.44 14.02 -17.69
N ILE A 104 14.77 13.24 -18.72
CA ILE A 104 13.80 12.78 -19.72
C ILE A 104 12.75 11.88 -19.07
N ARG A 105 13.18 10.95 -18.21
CA ARG A 105 12.29 10.07 -17.46
C ARG A 105 11.36 10.86 -16.55
N ASP A 106 11.89 11.74 -15.72
CA ASP A 106 11.12 12.49 -14.74
C ASP A 106 10.12 13.44 -15.42
N HIS A 107 10.50 14.04 -16.54
CA HIS A 107 9.59 14.83 -17.36
C HIS A 107 8.42 13.98 -17.91
N TYR A 108 8.71 12.79 -18.44
CA TYR A 108 7.68 11.86 -18.89
C TYR A 108 6.75 11.45 -17.74
N LEU A 109 7.29 11.07 -16.58
CA LEU A 109 6.50 10.65 -15.42
C LEU A 109 5.58 11.78 -14.92
N LYS A 110 6.08 13.02 -14.90
CA LYS A 110 5.22 14.19 -14.62
C LYS A 110 4.11 14.36 -15.64
N LYS A 111 4.42 14.25 -16.94
CA LYS A 111 3.44 14.37 -18.01
C LYS A 111 2.32 13.34 -17.91
N VAL A 112 2.62 12.10 -17.50
CA VAL A 112 1.58 11.08 -17.34
C VAL A 112 0.83 11.20 -16.02
N GLY A 113 1.28 12.03 -15.08
CA GLY A 113 0.53 12.38 -13.86
C GLY A 113 1.14 11.86 -12.56
N TYR A 114 2.45 11.62 -12.50
CA TYR A 114 3.16 11.47 -11.22
C TYR A 114 3.57 12.84 -10.67
N SER A 115 3.32 13.08 -9.39
CA SER A 115 3.64 14.34 -8.71
C SER A 115 5.16 14.55 -8.62
N SER A 116 5.92 13.49 -8.34
CA SER A 116 7.37 13.56 -8.23
C SER A 116 8.04 12.17 -8.33
N VAL A 117 9.36 12.18 -8.56
CA VAL A 117 10.26 11.03 -8.44
C VAL A 117 11.21 11.32 -7.28
N ILE A 118 11.07 10.58 -6.19
CA ILE A 118 11.85 10.74 -4.96
C ILE A 118 12.90 9.63 -4.93
N ARG A 119 14.17 10.00 -4.96
CA ARG A 119 15.29 9.05 -4.97
C ARG A 119 15.91 8.93 -3.59
N ILE A 120 16.12 7.70 -3.14
CA ILE A 120 16.83 7.37 -1.90
C ILE A 120 18.11 6.64 -2.30
N LYS A 121 19.27 7.22 -1.99
CA LYS A 121 20.55 6.61 -2.32
C LYS A 121 20.92 5.53 -1.31
N TYR A 122 21.52 4.44 -1.80
CA TYR A 122 22.00 3.37 -0.93
C TYR A 122 23.05 3.84 0.09
N SER A 123 24.04 4.63 -0.33
CA SER A 123 25.06 5.19 0.57
C SER A 123 24.45 6.05 1.69
N GLU A 124 23.55 6.99 1.36
CA GLU A 124 22.84 7.82 2.35
C GLU A 124 22.00 6.95 3.32
N TRP A 125 21.32 5.93 2.79
CA TRP A 125 20.50 5.01 3.59
C TRP A 125 21.33 4.17 4.57
N LYS A 126 22.49 3.71 4.12
CA LYS A 126 23.43 2.93 4.92
C LYS A 126 24.07 3.77 6.01
N GLU A 127 24.36 5.04 5.72
CA GLU A 127 24.95 5.99 6.67
C GLU A 127 23.96 6.39 7.76
N ASP A 128 22.78 6.90 7.37
CA ASP A 128 21.74 7.31 8.30
C ASP A 128 20.33 7.08 7.72
N LYS A 129 19.80 5.90 8.01
CA LYS A 129 18.46 5.47 7.62
C LYS A 129 17.38 6.41 8.17
N ILE A 130 17.50 6.87 9.41
CA ILE A 130 16.46 7.69 10.05
C ILE A 130 16.38 9.06 9.39
N LYS A 131 17.52 9.68 9.10
CA LYS A 131 17.59 10.94 8.33
C LYS A 131 16.99 10.79 6.94
N CYS A 132 17.27 9.69 6.25
CA CYS A 132 16.67 9.40 4.94
C CYS A 132 15.15 9.30 5.02
N ILE A 133 14.62 8.56 6.01
CA ILE A 133 13.17 8.42 6.23
C ILE A 133 12.53 9.77 6.52
N ARG A 134 13.13 10.60 7.38
CA ARG A 134 12.61 11.95 7.68
C ARG A 134 12.59 12.84 6.44
N LYS A 135 13.64 12.79 5.61
CA LYS A 135 13.70 13.54 4.33
C LYS A 135 12.62 13.07 3.35
N LEU A 136 12.37 11.76 3.27
CA LEU A 136 11.30 11.19 2.47
C LEU A 136 9.92 11.65 2.97
N GLU A 137 9.68 11.56 4.28
CA GLU A 137 8.42 11.97 4.91
C GLU A 137 8.12 13.44 4.69
N MET A 138 9.12 14.33 4.87
CA MET A 138 8.98 15.76 4.57
C MET A 138 8.61 16.02 3.12
N ARG A 139 9.24 15.31 2.16
CA ARG A 139 8.88 15.45 0.75
C ARG A 139 7.48 14.94 0.44
N LEU A 140 7.04 13.86 1.08
CA LEU A 140 5.68 13.33 0.90
C LEU A 140 4.65 14.25 1.56
N TYR A 141 4.99 14.88 2.68
CA TYR A 141 4.20 15.95 3.28
C TYR A 141 4.07 17.12 2.29
N GLU A 142 5.15 17.70 1.77
CA GLU A 142 5.06 18.82 0.82
C GLU A 142 4.20 18.52 -0.43
N LEU A 143 4.13 17.26 -0.85
CA LEU A 143 3.35 16.83 -2.01
C LEU A 143 1.88 16.49 -1.69
N GLU A 144 1.49 16.54 -0.41
CA GLU A 144 0.18 16.08 0.12
C GLU A 144 -0.07 14.59 -0.16
N LEU A 145 0.97 13.78 0.00
CA LEU A 145 0.97 12.34 -0.24
C LEU A 145 1.07 11.51 1.04
N LEU A 146 0.93 12.11 2.23
CA LEU A 146 0.88 11.33 3.45
C LEU A 146 -0.38 10.44 3.49
N PRO A 147 -0.27 9.20 4.00
CA PRO A 147 -1.42 8.32 4.15
C PRO A 147 -2.25 8.78 5.34
N ALA A 148 -3.56 8.50 5.32
CA ALA A 148 -4.48 8.88 6.38
C ALA A 148 -4.10 8.31 7.77
N SER A 149 -3.32 7.23 7.81
CA SER A 149 -2.80 6.64 9.04
C SER A 149 -1.59 7.37 9.63
N HIS A 150 -1.01 8.33 8.92
CA HIS A 150 0.18 9.05 9.38
C HIS A 150 -0.17 10.09 10.45
N PRO A 151 0.59 10.22 11.56
CA PRO A 151 0.28 11.21 12.62
C PRO A 151 0.17 12.65 12.09
N SER A 152 1.06 13.03 11.18
CA SER A 152 1.10 14.37 10.58
C SER A 152 0.01 14.63 9.52
N PHE A 153 -0.81 13.64 9.15
CA PHE A 153 -1.85 13.79 8.14
C PHE A 153 -2.89 14.85 8.53
N GLN A 154 -3.35 14.82 9.78
CA GLN A 154 -4.36 15.79 10.25
C GLN A 154 -3.83 17.22 10.24
N LEU A 155 -2.56 17.43 10.59
CA LEU A 155 -1.92 18.76 10.55
C LEU A 155 -1.87 19.33 9.13
N GLN A 156 -1.76 18.46 8.13
CA GLN A 156 -1.75 18.84 6.73
C GLN A 156 -3.13 19.22 6.20
N PHE A 157 -4.16 18.43 6.51
CA PHE A 157 -5.48 18.56 5.87
C PHE A 157 -6.54 19.31 6.70
N ASN A 158 -6.34 19.50 8.01
CA ASN A 158 -7.31 20.22 8.87
C ASN A 158 -7.13 21.74 8.87
N THR A 159 -6.09 22.29 8.24
CA THR A 159 -5.85 23.75 8.19
C THR A 159 -6.80 24.50 7.24
N ILE A 160 -7.57 23.78 6.42
CA ILE A 160 -8.48 24.37 5.42
C ILE A 160 -9.83 24.81 6.05
N SER A 161 -10.16 24.38 7.27
CA SER A 161 -11.44 24.68 7.93
C SER A 161 -11.37 25.69 9.07
N LEU A 162 -10.39 26.61 9.09
CA LEU A 162 -10.53 27.80 9.93
C LEU A 162 -11.57 28.72 9.27
N PRO A 163 -12.70 29.03 9.94
CA PRO A 163 -13.62 30.04 9.40
C PRO A 163 -12.83 31.33 9.19
N LYS A 164 -12.95 31.92 8.00
CA LYS A 164 -12.56 33.33 7.80
C LYS A 164 -13.30 34.10 8.89
N GLY A 165 -12.57 34.62 9.87
CA GLY A 165 -13.13 35.56 10.83
C GLY A 165 -13.78 36.68 10.03
N GLU A 166 -15.08 36.82 10.17
CA GLU A 166 -15.79 38.02 9.77
C GLU A 166 -15.24 39.15 10.64
N GLY A 167 -14.53 40.07 10.01
CA GLY A 167 -14.11 41.35 10.55
C GLY A 167 -14.80 42.47 9.81
#